data_AF-A0AAV4BF74-F1
#
_entry.id   AF-A0AAV4BF74-F1
#
_cell.length_a   1.000
_cell.length_b   1.000
_cell.length_c   1.000
_cell.angle_alpha   90.00
_cell.angle_beta   90.00
_cell.angle_gamma   90.00
#
_symmetry.space_group_name_H-M   'P 1'
#
loop_
_entity.id
_entity.type
_entity.pdbx_description
1 polymer ?
#
loop_
_entity_poly.entity_id
_entity_poly.type
_entity_poly.pdbx_seq_one_letter_code
_entity_poly.pdbx_strand_id
1 'polypeptide(L)'
;MPRAHFFSLIREKDKDLHAELRKQIVGGPSIIFHRYHEKGITKLRGESGMAVQSLVGYDANSLYLWTEGCGDVNLVNGKSFQELRETTAEITQYLREEVGVKVVEMYECEWEEMKEGNDEIVNFIKVHLPQSPSPFSDSSPQTKMSILRDIYDGYLYGLVRCDIKVSESLPSHFSEMPPIFKNIDVSSEDIGPFLRDFADEHKLLGRPRRTLIGSFIGKNIILATPLLRWYLEHGLVVDEIYEVVEYTQGFADIISENRRREDLDPTKAIHAETFKLLGNSAYGKSLENLENRRDIAYSMGRDVGKLVNSRLFRTCTSLDHNDLLEVESAKSKVRWNLPLQIGFFVYQYAKLRMLQFHYDFVDKFVSRDDYQLCEMDTDSLYMALSGNSLEEVVKPHLLQKFYREYPQWFPARSCDAHHEEFVSACSRRETWNPRPCCKERSTFDKRTPGLFKIEFVGDGMVVLCSKTYFAFGEKNKISCKGSNKNLNDIEKHKYLNVLKYKRKGRGLNKGFRSCGNAVFTYEQERASLSFLYIKRRVCEDGVSTEPLLV
;
A
#
# COMPACT_ATOMS: atom_id res chain seq x y z
N MET A 1 -26.43 3.56 21.63
CA MET A 1 -25.33 4.26 20.94
C MET A 1 -24.20 3.27 20.78
N PRO A 2 -23.55 3.12 19.61
CA PRO A 2 -22.31 2.34 19.53
C PRO A 2 -21.32 2.94 20.53
N ARG A 3 -20.63 2.11 21.32
CA ARG A 3 -19.58 2.57 22.24
C ARG A 3 -18.62 3.47 21.45
N ALA A 4 -18.35 4.68 21.94
CA ALA A 4 -17.35 5.54 21.34
C ALA A 4 -16.00 4.83 21.45
N HIS A 5 -15.48 4.33 20.34
CA HIS A 5 -14.15 3.74 20.29
C HIS A 5 -13.12 4.87 20.34
N PHE A 6 -12.25 4.84 21.36
CA PHE A 6 -11.18 5.82 21.54
C PHE A 6 -9.87 5.26 20.95
N PHE A 7 -9.22 6.02 20.08
CA PHE A 7 -7.87 5.69 19.62
C PHE A 7 -6.84 6.15 20.65
N SER A 8 -6.01 5.22 21.11
CA SER A 8 -4.86 5.56 21.96
C SER A 8 -3.87 6.41 21.18
N LEU A 9 -3.71 7.67 21.57
CA LEU A 9 -2.65 8.52 21.02
C LEU A 9 -1.31 8.20 21.69
N ILE A 10 -0.21 8.44 20.97
CA ILE A 10 1.13 8.41 21.57
C ILE A 10 1.19 9.49 22.64
N ARG A 11 1.55 9.10 23.86
CA ARG A 11 1.55 9.99 25.04
C ARG A 11 2.78 10.91 25.01
N GLU A 12 2.72 12.02 25.72
CA GLU A 12 3.84 12.99 25.81
C GLU A 12 5.15 12.35 26.28
N LYS A 13 5.07 11.35 27.17
CA LYS A 13 6.24 10.59 27.63
C LYS A 13 6.97 9.82 26.51
N ASP A 14 6.26 9.50 25.42
CA ASP A 14 6.74 8.73 24.28
C ASP A 14 6.85 9.62 23.00
N LYS A 15 6.99 10.94 23.17
CA LYS A 15 7.06 11.90 22.05
C LYS A 15 8.19 11.63 21.07
N ASP A 16 9.27 11.00 21.52
CA ASP A 16 10.41 10.64 20.67
C ASP A 16 10.03 9.53 19.67
N LEU A 17 9.22 8.55 20.10
CA LEU A 17 8.62 7.55 19.22
C LEU A 17 7.71 8.20 18.17
N HIS A 18 6.88 9.16 18.58
CA HIS A 18 6.04 9.91 17.63
C HIS A 18 6.89 10.67 16.60
N ALA A 19 7.97 11.33 17.04
CA ALA A 19 8.88 12.05 16.15
C ALA A 19 9.60 11.12 15.16
N GLU A 20 10.06 9.94 15.62
CA GLU A 20 10.69 8.94 14.76
C GLU A 20 9.71 8.32 13.78
N LEU A 21 8.53 7.89 14.24
CA LEU A 21 7.46 7.40 13.36
C LEU A 21 7.17 8.39 12.24
N ARG A 22 7.05 9.69 12.56
CA ARG A 22 6.78 10.73 11.57
C ARG A 22 7.87 10.84 10.51
N LYS A 23 9.15 10.78 10.91
CA LYS A 23 10.29 10.85 9.98
C LYS A 23 10.38 9.62 9.08
N GLN A 24 9.93 8.47 9.58
CA GLN A 24 10.05 7.16 8.92
C GLN A 24 8.78 6.72 8.17
N ILE A 25 7.74 7.56 8.13
CA ILE A 25 6.59 7.31 7.25
C ILE A 25 7.06 7.30 5.79
N VAL A 26 6.93 6.13 5.18
CA VAL A 26 7.19 5.87 3.78
C VAL A 26 5.86 5.46 3.17
N GLY A 27 5.32 6.27 2.26
CA GLY A 27 4.04 6.01 1.62
C GLY A 27 4.07 4.82 0.64
N GLY A 28 2.99 4.70 -0.15
CA GLY A 28 2.91 3.69 -1.21
C GLY A 28 4.07 3.80 -2.21
N PRO A 29 4.76 2.68 -2.52
CA PRO A 29 5.88 2.71 -3.44
C PRO A 29 5.38 2.98 -4.86
N SER A 30 6.09 3.86 -5.59
CA SER A 30 5.88 4.05 -7.03
C SER A 30 7.20 3.89 -7.75
N ILE A 31 7.42 2.72 -8.34
CA ILE A 31 8.72 2.23 -8.81
C ILE A 31 8.56 1.67 -10.23
N ILE A 32 9.51 1.97 -11.10
CA ILE A 32 9.56 1.52 -12.49
C ILE A 32 10.63 0.46 -12.55
N PHE A 33 10.28 -0.73 -13.00
CA PHE A 33 11.18 -1.87 -13.12
C PHE A 33 11.71 -2.01 -14.55
N HIS A 34 10.88 -1.67 -15.54
CA HIS A 34 11.27 -1.60 -16.95
C HIS A 34 10.49 -0.50 -17.66
N ARG A 35 11.17 0.30 -18.50
CA ARG A 35 10.57 1.53 -19.07
C ARG A 35 9.83 1.31 -20.38
N TYR A 36 10.00 0.17 -21.03
CA TYR A 36 9.33 -0.08 -22.31
C TYR A 36 9.14 -1.57 -22.61
N HIS A 37 7.90 -1.99 -22.85
CA HIS A 37 7.59 -3.28 -23.45
C HIS A 37 6.53 -3.11 -24.52
N GLU A 38 6.65 -3.92 -25.58
CA GLU A 38 5.71 -3.96 -26.71
C GLU A 38 5.65 -5.36 -27.32
N LYS A 39 4.42 -5.82 -27.53
CA LYS A 39 4.06 -7.11 -28.10
C LYS A 39 4.72 -7.30 -29.46
N GLY A 40 5.40 -8.43 -29.62
CA GLY A 40 6.10 -8.81 -30.86
C GLY A 40 7.32 -7.96 -31.21
N ILE A 41 7.64 -6.93 -30.41
CA ILE A 41 8.80 -6.03 -30.65
C ILE A 41 9.87 -6.27 -29.58
N THR A 42 9.50 -6.18 -28.31
CA THR A 42 10.44 -6.34 -27.19
C THR A 42 10.47 -7.78 -26.70
N LYS A 43 11.58 -8.14 -26.04
CA LYS A 43 11.74 -9.41 -25.34
C LYS A 43 11.89 -9.17 -23.84
N LEU A 44 11.45 -10.14 -23.05
CA LEU A 44 11.60 -10.15 -21.60
C LEU A 44 13.08 -10.33 -21.24
N ARG A 45 13.60 -9.56 -20.30
CA ARG A 45 14.97 -9.65 -19.75
C ARG A 45 16.09 -9.60 -20.81
N GLY A 46 15.87 -8.86 -21.89
CA GLY A 46 16.86 -8.63 -22.94
C GLY A 46 16.74 -9.57 -24.14
N GLU A 47 17.73 -9.52 -25.03
CA GLU A 47 17.65 -10.13 -26.37
C GLU A 47 17.52 -11.66 -26.40
N SER A 48 17.95 -12.34 -25.34
CA SER A 48 17.87 -13.80 -25.23
C SER A 48 16.55 -14.31 -24.66
N GLY A 49 15.70 -13.45 -24.13
CA GLY A 49 14.46 -13.87 -23.50
C GLY A 49 13.28 -13.98 -24.46
N MET A 50 12.13 -14.35 -23.92
CA MET A 50 10.92 -14.61 -24.70
C MET A 50 10.31 -13.31 -25.23
N ALA A 51 9.74 -13.37 -26.43
CA ALA A 51 9.03 -12.23 -27.00
C ALA A 51 7.78 -11.90 -26.18
N VAL A 52 7.57 -10.62 -25.91
CA VAL A 52 6.37 -10.14 -25.22
C VAL A 52 5.13 -10.45 -26.08
N GLN A 53 4.11 -11.04 -25.48
CA GLN A 53 2.83 -11.35 -26.13
C GLN A 53 1.67 -10.52 -25.58
N SER A 54 1.76 -10.04 -24.34
CA SER A 54 0.78 -9.15 -23.75
C SER A 54 1.37 -8.30 -22.62
N LEU A 55 0.64 -7.25 -22.26
CA LEU A 55 0.89 -6.45 -21.06
C LEU A 55 -0.37 -6.46 -20.20
N VAL A 56 -0.21 -6.74 -18.90
CA VAL A 56 -1.31 -6.76 -17.92
C VAL A 56 -1.00 -5.83 -16.75
N GLY A 57 -2.02 -5.09 -16.30
CA GLY A 57 -1.99 -4.27 -15.09
C GLY A 57 -3.01 -4.77 -14.09
N TYR A 58 -2.58 -4.94 -12.84
CA TYR A 58 -3.44 -5.30 -11.72
C TYR A 58 -3.58 -4.15 -10.74
N ASP A 59 -4.76 -3.96 -10.17
CA ASP A 59 -5.07 -2.97 -9.13
C ASP A 59 -5.66 -3.65 -7.89
N ALA A 60 -5.09 -3.39 -6.72
CA ALA A 60 -5.56 -3.89 -5.43
C ALA A 60 -6.77 -3.06 -4.97
N ASN A 61 -7.95 -3.67 -5.03
CA ASN A 61 -9.19 -2.98 -4.73
C ASN A 61 -9.21 -2.43 -3.30
N SER A 62 -9.36 -1.11 -3.14
CA SER A 62 -9.46 -0.48 -1.82
C SER A 62 -8.35 -0.94 -0.86
N LEU A 63 -7.10 -1.01 -1.36
CA LEU A 63 -5.96 -1.56 -0.64
C LEU A 63 -5.86 -1.02 0.79
N TYR A 64 -5.97 0.29 0.97
CA TYR A 64 -5.89 0.89 2.29
C TYR A 64 -7.04 0.46 3.21
N LEU A 65 -8.27 0.32 2.72
CA LEU A 65 -9.36 -0.22 3.56
C LEU A 65 -9.14 -1.69 3.92
N TRP A 66 -8.50 -2.49 3.05
CA TRP A 66 -8.12 -3.87 3.41
C TRP A 66 -7.14 -3.90 4.59
N THR A 67 -6.21 -2.94 4.65
CA THR A 67 -5.27 -2.82 5.76
C THR A 67 -5.90 -2.39 7.08
N GLU A 68 -7.08 -1.76 7.01
CA GLU A 68 -7.89 -1.40 8.17
C GLU A 68 -8.73 -2.56 8.68
N GLY A 69 -8.58 -3.76 8.08
CA GLY A 69 -9.10 -5.03 8.57
C GLY A 69 -10.15 -5.69 7.68
N CYS A 70 -9.87 -6.95 7.33
CA CYS A 70 -10.91 -7.96 7.13
C CYS A 70 -11.07 -8.72 8.45
N GLY A 71 -11.83 -8.15 9.38
CA GLY A 71 -12.20 -8.79 10.62
C GLY A 71 -13.70 -9.05 10.63
N ASP A 72 -14.07 -10.26 10.22
CA ASP A 72 -15.35 -10.86 10.56
C ASP A 72 -15.18 -12.37 10.52
N VAL A 73 -13.97 -12.86 10.84
CA VAL A 73 -13.59 -14.26 10.84
C VAL A 73 -12.69 -14.53 12.03
N ASN A 74 -12.97 -15.61 12.73
CA ASN A 74 -12.12 -16.11 13.78
C ASN A 74 -10.82 -16.64 13.17
N LEU A 75 -9.68 -16.12 13.62
CA LEU A 75 -8.36 -16.41 13.05
C LEU A 75 -7.91 -17.87 13.22
N VAL A 76 -8.56 -18.63 14.11
CA VAL A 76 -8.23 -20.03 14.40
C VAL A 76 -8.97 -20.97 13.44
N ASN A 77 -10.20 -20.65 13.08
CA ASN A 77 -11.07 -21.57 12.31
C ASN A 77 -11.66 -20.97 11.03
N GLY A 78 -11.37 -19.71 10.71
CA GLY A 78 -11.77 -19.03 9.47
C GLY A 78 -13.26 -18.76 9.33
N LYS A 79 -14.09 -19.08 10.33
CA LYS A 79 -15.54 -18.86 10.32
C LYS A 79 -15.90 -17.47 10.80
N SER A 80 -17.00 -16.92 10.31
CA SER A 80 -17.48 -15.64 10.79
C SER A 80 -17.98 -15.67 12.23
N PHE A 81 -17.90 -14.54 12.93
CA PHE A 81 -18.44 -14.46 14.30
C PHE A 81 -19.96 -14.70 14.33
N GLN A 82 -20.66 -14.35 13.25
CA GLN A 82 -22.08 -14.68 13.10
C GLN A 82 -22.29 -16.20 12.95
N GLU A 83 -21.56 -16.87 12.06
CA GLU A 83 -21.62 -18.33 11.91
C GLU A 83 -21.25 -19.06 13.20
N LEU A 84 -20.25 -18.56 13.94
CA LEU A 84 -19.86 -19.12 15.23
C LEU A 84 -20.96 -18.95 16.28
N ARG A 85 -21.64 -17.80 16.28
CA ARG A 85 -22.76 -17.56 17.19
C ARG A 85 -23.94 -18.48 16.90
N GLU A 86 -24.30 -18.64 15.63
CA GLU A 86 -25.36 -19.55 15.18
C GLU A 86 -25.00 -21.00 15.54
N THR A 87 -23.77 -21.44 15.23
CA THR A 87 -23.27 -22.77 15.59
C THR A 87 -23.28 -23.00 17.11
N THR A 88 -22.88 -22.00 17.90
CA THR A 88 -22.86 -22.09 19.37
C THR A 88 -24.27 -22.24 19.93
N ALA A 89 -25.23 -21.47 19.39
CA ALA A 89 -26.63 -21.55 19.81
C ALA A 89 -27.23 -22.95 19.54
N GLU A 90 -26.96 -23.52 18.35
CA GLU A 90 -27.39 -24.89 18.00
C GLU A 90 -26.79 -25.94 18.94
N ILE A 91 -25.49 -25.85 19.23
CA ILE A 91 -24.80 -26.78 20.14
C ILE A 91 -25.38 -26.68 21.56
N THR A 92 -25.55 -25.46 22.07
CA THR A 92 -26.11 -25.26 23.42
C THR A 92 -27.53 -25.82 23.51
N GLN A 93 -28.37 -25.56 22.50
CA GLN A 93 -29.74 -26.06 22.49
C GLN A 93 -29.75 -27.59 22.56
N TYR A 94 -28.96 -28.25 21.71
CA TYR A 94 -28.81 -29.71 21.73
C TYR A 94 -28.35 -30.24 23.10
N LEU A 95 -27.32 -29.62 23.70
CA LEU A 95 -26.79 -30.05 24.99
C LEU A 95 -27.81 -29.89 26.13
N ARG A 96 -28.64 -28.84 26.09
CA ARG A 96 -29.70 -28.60 27.09
C ARG A 96 -30.90 -29.53 26.89
N GLU A 97 -31.39 -29.66 25.66
CA GLU A 97 -32.67 -30.31 25.36
C GLU A 97 -32.53 -31.82 25.17
N GLU A 98 -31.51 -32.28 24.44
CA GLU A 98 -31.35 -33.69 24.08
C GLU A 98 -30.42 -34.45 25.04
N VAL A 99 -29.34 -33.82 25.50
CA VAL A 99 -28.36 -34.46 26.39
C VAL A 99 -28.72 -34.24 27.87
N GLY A 100 -29.45 -33.17 28.19
CA GLY A 100 -29.89 -32.85 29.56
C GLY A 100 -28.76 -32.38 30.48
N VAL A 101 -27.67 -31.82 29.94
CA VAL A 101 -26.57 -31.28 30.75
C VAL A 101 -26.78 -29.80 31.07
N LYS A 102 -26.28 -29.38 32.24
CA LYS A 102 -26.26 -27.96 32.61
C LYS A 102 -25.17 -27.24 31.81
N VAL A 103 -25.58 -26.49 30.79
CA VAL A 103 -24.68 -25.66 29.98
C VAL A 103 -24.65 -24.23 30.51
N VAL A 104 -23.46 -23.76 30.89
CA VAL A 104 -23.18 -22.35 31.19
C VAL A 104 -22.59 -21.71 29.95
N GLU A 105 -23.29 -20.72 29.40
CA GLU A 105 -22.81 -19.91 28.28
C GLU A 105 -22.34 -18.57 28.81
N MET A 106 -21.32 -18.00 28.19
CA MET A 106 -20.79 -16.69 28.56
C MET A 106 -20.27 -16.01 27.31
N TYR A 107 -20.68 -14.76 27.09
CA TYR A 107 -20.15 -13.96 25.99
C TYR A 107 -18.77 -13.42 26.36
N GLU A 108 -17.90 -13.23 25.35
CA GLU A 108 -16.55 -12.69 25.57
C GLU A 108 -16.58 -11.34 26.29
N CYS A 109 -17.52 -10.46 25.97
CA CYS A 109 -17.67 -9.18 26.66
C CYS A 109 -18.08 -9.30 28.14
N GLU A 110 -18.89 -10.30 28.49
CA GLU A 110 -19.26 -10.59 29.88
C GLU A 110 -18.07 -11.20 30.63
N TRP A 111 -17.31 -12.07 29.96
CA TRP A 111 -16.07 -12.63 30.48
C TRP A 111 -15.01 -11.55 30.74
N GLU A 112 -14.83 -10.59 29.82
CA GLU A 112 -13.94 -9.44 30.02
C GLU A 112 -14.30 -8.63 31.27
N GLU A 113 -15.60 -8.35 31.49
CA GLU A 113 -16.07 -7.63 32.67
C GLU A 113 -15.84 -8.44 33.97
N MET A 114 -16.05 -9.76 33.91
CA MET A 114 -15.76 -10.65 35.05
C MET A 114 -14.26 -10.72 35.38
N LYS A 115 -13.37 -10.60 34.40
CA LYS A 115 -11.92 -10.52 34.62
C LYS A 115 -11.48 -9.24 35.30
N GLU A 116 -12.22 -8.14 35.15
CA GLU A 116 -11.89 -6.86 35.81
C GLU A 116 -12.41 -6.79 37.25
N GLY A 117 -13.50 -7.51 37.57
CA GLY A 117 -14.21 -7.38 38.85
C GLY A 117 -14.10 -8.56 39.83
N ASN A 118 -13.47 -9.68 39.46
CA ASN A 118 -13.43 -10.88 40.30
C ASN A 118 -12.00 -11.39 40.53
N ASP A 119 -11.50 -11.19 41.75
CA ASP A 119 -10.15 -11.57 42.17
C ASP A 119 -9.85 -13.06 42.08
N GLU A 120 -10.85 -13.93 42.27
CA GLU A 120 -10.69 -15.39 42.12
C GLU A 120 -10.52 -15.78 40.65
N ILE A 121 -11.27 -15.16 39.75
CA ILE A 121 -11.12 -15.37 38.30
C ILE A 121 -9.77 -14.83 37.83
N VAL A 122 -9.37 -13.64 38.28
CA VAL A 122 -8.04 -13.08 37.97
C VAL A 122 -6.92 -14.03 38.42
N ASN A 123 -7.00 -14.56 39.63
CA ASN A 123 -6.00 -15.52 40.13
C ASN A 123 -6.07 -16.87 39.42
N PHE A 124 -7.27 -17.37 39.12
CA PHE A 124 -7.46 -18.61 38.36
C PHE A 124 -6.84 -18.50 36.97
N ILE A 125 -7.10 -17.40 36.24
CA ILE A 125 -6.52 -17.10 34.94
C ILE A 125 -5.01 -16.99 35.04
N LYS A 126 -4.49 -16.29 36.04
CA LYS A 126 -3.03 -16.14 36.25
C LYS A 126 -2.32 -17.49 36.43
N VAL A 127 -3.00 -18.47 37.02
CA VAL A 127 -2.43 -19.78 37.37
C VAL A 127 -2.72 -20.85 36.31
N HIS A 128 -3.84 -20.78 35.60
CA HIS A 128 -4.35 -21.88 34.76
C HIS A 128 -4.54 -21.54 33.28
N LEU A 129 -4.57 -20.26 32.90
CA LEU A 129 -4.63 -19.86 31.49
C LEU A 129 -3.28 -19.28 31.04
N PRO A 130 -2.92 -19.45 29.76
CA PRO A 130 -1.82 -18.68 29.20
C PRO A 130 -2.15 -17.20 29.40
N GLN A 131 -1.31 -16.50 30.15
CA GLN A 131 -1.38 -15.04 30.28
C GLN A 131 -1.45 -14.42 28.89
N SER A 132 -2.08 -13.26 28.75
CA SER A 132 -1.88 -12.44 27.54
C SER A 132 -0.36 -12.29 27.36
N PRO A 133 0.23 -12.88 26.31
CA PRO A 133 1.64 -13.19 26.29
C PRO A 133 2.37 -11.96 25.78
N SER A 134 2.21 -10.82 26.45
CA SER A 134 3.17 -9.75 26.24
C SER A 134 4.52 -10.34 26.61
N PRO A 135 5.46 -10.50 25.67
CA PRO A 135 6.78 -11.03 25.99
C PRO A 135 7.53 -10.08 26.93
N PHE A 136 6.98 -8.89 27.21
CA PHE A 136 7.50 -7.89 28.12
C PHE A 136 6.81 -7.86 29.49
N SER A 137 5.87 -8.79 29.75
CA SER A 137 5.18 -8.89 31.05
C SER A 137 6.09 -9.46 32.16
N ASP A 138 7.07 -10.29 31.80
CA ASP A 138 8.08 -10.82 32.71
C ASP A 138 9.31 -9.89 32.79
N SER A 139 9.86 -9.72 33.99
CA SER A 139 11.04 -8.87 34.26
C SER A 139 12.36 -9.44 33.71
N SER A 140 12.32 -10.50 32.89
CA SER A 140 13.50 -11.12 32.30
C SER A 140 13.99 -10.33 31.08
N PRO A 141 15.31 -10.13 30.91
CA PRO A 141 15.87 -9.54 29.70
C PRO A 141 15.45 -10.34 28.46
N GLN A 142 14.74 -9.69 27.55
CA GLN A 142 14.35 -10.29 26.28
C GLN A 142 15.55 -10.35 25.34
N THR A 143 15.82 -11.53 24.77
CA THR A 143 16.87 -11.69 23.76
C THR A 143 16.32 -11.33 22.38
N LYS A 144 17.19 -10.87 21.46
CA LYS A 144 16.83 -10.66 20.05
C LYS A 144 16.11 -11.88 19.46
N MET A 145 16.60 -13.09 19.75
CA MET A 145 16.02 -14.33 19.23
C MET A 145 14.61 -14.61 19.79
N SER A 146 14.34 -14.28 21.05
CA SER A 146 13.00 -14.41 21.63
C SER A 146 12.02 -13.47 20.93
N ILE A 147 12.40 -12.19 20.82
CA ILE A 147 11.59 -11.17 20.16
C ILE A 147 11.27 -11.57 18.71
N LEU A 148 12.26 -12.02 17.95
CA LEU A 148 12.06 -12.45 16.57
C LEU A 148 11.18 -13.70 16.47
N ARG A 149 11.28 -14.63 17.42
CA ARG A 149 10.40 -15.80 17.49
C ARG A 149 8.96 -15.39 17.78
N ASP A 150 8.74 -14.50 18.75
CA ASP A 150 7.41 -14.03 19.11
C ASP A 150 6.74 -13.27 17.94
N ILE A 151 7.52 -12.54 17.15
CA ILE A 151 7.03 -11.90 15.92
C ILE A 151 6.69 -12.95 14.86
N TYR A 152 7.56 -13.94 14.67
CA TYR A 152 7.39 -15.00 13.68
C TYR A 152 6.15 -15.85 13.97
N ASP A 153 5.97 -16.25 15.23
CA ASP A 153 4.85 -17.06 15.70
C ASP A 153 3.54 -16.25 15.81
N GLY A 154 3.65 -14.91 15.82
CA GLY A 154 2.50 -13.99 15.87
C GLY A 154 2.05 -13.61 17.29
N TYR A 155 2.83 -13.95 18.31
CA TYR A 155 2.60 -13.55 19.70
C TYR A 155 2.88 -12.06 19.94
N LEU A 156 3.79 -11.45 19.16
CA LEU A 156 4.13 -10.04 19.29
C LEU A 156 3.54 -9.20 18.15
N TYR A 157 2.53 -8.40 18.48
CA TYR A 157 1.94 -7.42 17.57
C TYR A 157 2.41 -6.00 17.89
N GLY A 158 2.95 -5.28 16.90
CA GLY A 158 3.30 -3.88 17.10
C GLY A 158 4.32 -3.33 16.13
N LEU A 159 5.28 -2.56 16.64
CA LEU A 159 6.34 -1.92 15.88
C LEU A 159 7.72 -2.38 16.38
N VAL A 160 8.66 -2.53 15.47
CA VAL A 160 10.05 -2.88 15.78
C VAL A 160 10.98 -1.95 15.03
N ARG A 161 11.87 -1.27 15.76
CA ARG A 161 12.96 -0.49 15.18
C ARG A 161 14.21 -1.34 15.12
N CYS A 162 14.70 -1.61 13.92
CA CYS A 162 15.77 -2.58 13.70
C CYS A 162 16.67 -2.23 12.51
N ASP A 163 17.79 -2.93 12.44
CA ASP A 163 18.57 -3.09 11.21
C ASP A 163 18.17 -4.41 10.55
N ILE A 164 17.84 -4.37 9.26
CA ILE A 164 17.44 -5.54 8.49
C ILE A 164 18.13 -5.54 7.12
N LYS A 165 18.46 -6.71 6.62
CA LYS A 165 19.03 -6.89 5.29
C LYS A 165 18.52 -8.16 4.61
N VAL A 166 18.55 -8.17 3.29
CA VAL A 166 18.42 -9.39 2.49
C VAL A 166 19.65 -10.25 2.72
N SER A 167 19.44 -11.55 3.01
CA SER A 167 20.53 -12.52 3.17
C SER A 167 21.41 -12.57 1.91
N GLU A 168 22.71 -12.80 2.07
CA GLU A 168 23.73 -12.70 1.00
C GLU A 168 23.45 -13.61 -0.21
N SER A 169 22.69 -14.70 -0.03
CA SER A 169 22.32 -15.63 -1.10
C SER A 169 21.08 -15.23 -1.90
N LEU A 170 20.31 -14.25 -1.43
CA LEU A 170 19.01 -13.85 -2.00
C LEU A 170 18.96 -12.53 -2.82
N PRO A 171 20.03 -11.74 -3.04
CA PRO A 171 19.91 -10.51 -3.84
C PRO A 171 19.42 -10.74 -5.26
N SER A 172 19.79 -11.86 -5.90
CA SER A 172 19.30 -12.22 -7.23
C SER A 172 17.78 -12.44 -7.23
N HIS A 173 17.25 -13.13 -6.22
CA HIS A 173 15.82 -13.33 -6.04
C HIS A 173 15.08 -11.99 -5.85
N PHE A 174 15.62 -11.06 -5.05
CA PHE A 174 14.99 -9.76 -4.80
C PHE A 174 15.38 -8.64 -5.78
N SER A 175 16.15 -8.95 -6.83
CA SER A 175 16.74 -7.95 -7.73
C SER A 175 15.73 -7.10 -8.49
N GLU A 176 14.61 -7.70 -8.89
CA GLU A 176 13.57 -7.03 -9.63
C GLU A 176 12.83 -6.03 -8.72
N MET A 177 12.32 -6.48 -7.57
CA MET A 177 11.66 -5.62 -6.58
C MET A 177 12.31 -5.77 -5.19
N PRO A 178 13.38 -5.01 -4.88
CA PRO A 178 13.99 -5.06 -3.56
C PRO A 178 12.95 -4.74 -2.46
N PRO A 179 12.82 -5.59 -1.43
CA PRO A 179 11.61 -5.64 -0.61
C PRO A 179 11.55 -4.56 0.48
N ILE A 180 12.67 -3.90 0.80
CA ILE A 180 12.74 -2.89 1.87
C ILE A 180 12.52 -1.50 1.26
N PHE A 181 11.33 -0.93 1.49
CA PHE A 181 10.98 0.41 1.02
C PHE A 181 11.40 1.48 2.02
N LYS A 182 12.34 2.34 1.63
CA LYS A 182 12.85 3.44 2.46
C LYS A 182 12.96 4.75 1.68
N ASN A 183 12.91 5.87 2.39
CA ASN A 183 13.27 7.16 1.83
C ASN A 183 14.77 7.40 2.05
N ILE A 184 15.49 7.83 1.02
CA ILE A 184 16.88 8.28 1.09
C ILE A 184 17.07 9.57 0.29
N ASP A 185 18.16 10.28 0.52
CA ASP A 185 18.55 11.42 -0.30
C ASP A 185 19.41 10.94 -1.47
N VAL A 186 18.80 10.86 -2.66
CA VAL A 186 19.46 10.35 -3.87
C VAL A 186 20.23 11.48 -4.56
N SER A 187 21.50 11.25 -4.79
CA SER A 187 22.47 12.13 -5.46
C SER A 187 22.76 11.69 -6.90
N SER A 188 23.56 12.45 -7.65
CA SER A 188 23.94 12.09 -9.03
C SER A 188 24.93 10.91 -9.06
N GLU A 189 25.61 10.63 -7.95
CA GLU A 189 26.52 9.49 -7.80
C GLU A 189 25.77 8.16 -7.73
N ASP A 190 24.54 8.16 -7.20
CA ASP A 190 23.75 6.95 -6.94
C ASP A 190 23.05 6.38 -8.19
N ILE A 191 22.78 7.22 -9.19
CA ILE A 191 21.92 6.90 -10.34
C ILE A 191 22.66 6.24 -11.53
N GLY A 192 23.95 5.99 -11.38
CA GLY A 192 24.81 5.37 -12.40
C GLY A 192 25.31 6.36 -13.48
N PRO A 193 26.35 5.98 -14.24
CA PRO A 193 27.01 6.88 -15.20
C PRO A 193 26.07 7.41 -16.28
N PHE A 194 25.26 6.53 -16.89
CA PHE A 194 24.37 6.89 -17.99
C PHE A 194 23.39 8.03 -17.66
N LEU A 195 22.75 7.99 -16.48
CA LEU A 195 21.83 9.05 -16.06
C LEU A 195 22.54 10.23 -15.40
N ARG A 196 23.72 10.03 -14.81
CA ARG A 196 24.55 11.11 -14.28
C ARG A 196 24.97 12.05 -15.40
N ASP A 197 25.49 11.53 -16.51
CA ASP A 197 25.90 12.34 -17.66
C ASP A 197 24.73 13.17 -18.20
N PHE A 198 23.53 12.55 -18.29
CA PHE A 198 22.30 13.24 -18.65
C PHE A 198 21.91 14.32 -17.63
N ALA A 199 22.02 14.04 -16.34
CA ALA A 199 21.68 14.99 -15.29
C ALA A 199 22.62 16.20 -15.33
N ASP A 200 23.92 15.98 -15.52
CA ASP A 200 24.94 17.03 -15.59
C ASP A 200 24.76 17.92 -16.83
N GLU A 201 24.57 17.31 -18.02
CA GLU A 201 24.31 18.04 -19.27
C GLU A 201 23.10 18.98 -19.14
N HIS A 202 22.03 18.51 -18.48
CA HIS A 202 20.79 19.26 -18.33
C HIS A 202 20.68 20.04 -17.01
N LYS A 203 21.75 20.09 -16.21
CA LYS A 203 21.80 20.76 -14.88
C LYS A 203 20.65 20.32 -13.97
N LEU A 204 20.33 19.04 -14.00
CA LEU A 204 19.34 18.38 -13.15
C LEU A 204 20.03 17.76 -11.93
N LEU A 205 19.27 17.55 -10.86
CA LEU A 205 19.77 16.90 -9.64
C LEU A 205 20.98 17.59 -8.98
N GLY A 206 21.14 18.91 -9.11
CA GLY A 206 22.25 19.65 -8.46
C GLY A 206 22.25 19.63 -6.92
N ARG A 207 21.26 19.01 -6.28
CA ARG A 207 21.25 18.68 -4.85
C ARG A 207 20.58 17.31 -4.67
N PRO A 208 20.97 16.54 -3.64
CA PRO A 208 20.29 15.29 -3.31
C PRO A 208 18.79 15.49 -3.13
N ARG A 209 18.01 14.51 -3.58
CA ARG A 209 16.54 14.54 -3.51
C ARG A 209 16.03 13.39 -2.66
N ARG A 210 15.30 13.74 -1.60
CA ARG A 210 14.58 12.78 -0.76
C ARG A 210 13.59 11.97 -1.61
N THR A 211 13.82 10.67 -1.70
CA THR A 211 13.17 9.78 -2.66
C THR A 211 12.92 8.41 -2.03
N LEU A 212 11.72 7.86 -2.27
CA LEU A 212 11.38 6.48 -1.92
C LEU A 212 12.00 5.51 -2.93
N ILE A 213 12.77 4.55 -2.44
CA ILE A 213 13.39 3.46 -3.21
C ILE A 213 13.04 2.08 -2.62
N GLY A 214 13.23 1.02 -3.40
CA GLY A 214 13.43 -0.33 -2.87
C GLY A 214 14.91 -0.57 -2.63
N SER A 215 15.28 -1.15 -1.49
CA SER A 215 16.65 -1.46 -1.12
C SER A 215 16.77 -2.89 -0.56
N PHE A 216 18.00 -3.39 -0.49
CA PHE A 216 18.34 -4.65 0.16
C PHE A 216 18.69 -4.47 1.64
N ILE A 217 18.84 -3.21 2.11
CA ILE A 217 19.29 -2.89 3.46
C ILE A 217 18.40 -1.78 4.05
N GLY A 218 17.86 -2.02 5.25
CA GLY A 218 17.21 -1.03 6.09
C GLY A 218 18.01 -0.85 7.38
N LYS A 219 18.51 0.37 7.62
CA LYS A 219 19.22 0.72 8.86
C LYS A 219 18.32 1.60 9.72
N ASN A 220 18.22 1.28 11.01
CA ASN A 220 17.39 1.97 11.99
C ASN A 220 15.93 2.20 11.49
N ILE A 221 15.38 1.20 10.80
CA ILE A 221 14.06 1.26 10.19
C ILE A 221 12.99 0.76 11.18
N ILE A 222 11.87 1.48 11.26
CA ILE A 222 10.68 1.04 11.98
C ILE A 222 9.80 0.20 11.04
N LEU A 223 9.46 -1.00 11.48
CA LEU A 223 8.61 -1.94 10.76
C LEU A 223 7.43 -2.38 11.63
N ALA A 224 6.26 -2.54 11.02
CA ALA A 224 5.16 -3.24 11.68
C ALA A 224 5.49 -4.73 11.74
N THR A 225 5.17 -5.40 12.85
CA THR A 225 5.49 -6.81 13.04
C THR A 225 4.94 -7.74 11.94
N PRO A 226 3.76 -7.52 11.31
CA PRO A 226 3.31 -8.35 10.19
C PRO A 226 4.21 -8.28 8.96
N LEU A 227 4.71 -7.09 8.61
CA LEU A 227 5.66 -6.93 7.49
C LEU A 227 7.02 -7.53 7.84
N LEU A 228 7.48 -7.34 9.09
CA LEU A 228 8.72 -7.94 9.57
C LEU A 228 8.65 -9.47 9.58
N ARG A 229 7.52 -10.06 9.99
CA ARG A 229 7.28 -11.49 9.92
C ARG A 229 7.43 -12.00 8.49
N TRP A 230 6.77 -11.35 7.52
CA TRP A 230 6.92 -11.71 6.11
C TRP A 230 8.38 -11.63 5.64
N TYR A 231 9.13 -10.60 6.06
CA TYR A 231 10.56 -10.50 5.76
C TYR A 231 11.36 -11.70 6.31
N LEU A 232 11.10 -12.11 7.56
CA LEU A 232 11.76 -13.27 8.16
C LEU A 232 11.42 -14.58 7.43
N GLU A 233 10.15 -14.79 7.08
CA GLU A 233 9.68 -15.94 6.30
C GLU A 233 10.35 -16.02 4.92
N HIS A 234 10.72 -14.87 4.34
CA HIS A 234 11.37 -14.74 3.03
C HIS A 234 12.92 -14.63 3.11
N GLY A 235 13.51 -14.95 4.26
CA GLY A 235 14.95 -15.08 4.41
C GLY A 235 15.71 -13.76 4.58
N LEU A 236 15.03 -12.67 4.92
CA LEU A 236 15.71 -11.46 5.41
C LEU A 236 16.17 -11.65 6.85
N VAL A 237 17.28 -11.00 7.20
CA VAL A 237 17.94 -11.15 8.49
C VAL A 237 17.93 -9.83 9.25
N VAL A 238 17.52 -9.88 10.51
CA VAL A 238 17.60 -8.75 11.44
C VAL A 238 18.97 -8.77 12.13
N ASP A 239 19.78 -7.76 11.84
CA ASP A 239 21.10 -7.58 12.43
C ASP A 239 20.97 -7.12 13.89
N GLU A 240 20.20 -6.06 14.14
CA GLU A 240 20.07 -5.42 15.46
C GLU A 240 18.63 -4.98 15.73
N ILE A 241 18.19 -5.04 16.99
CA ILE A 241 16.91 -4.51 17.46
C ILE A 241 17.19 -3.40 18.46
N TYR A 242 16.66 -2.21 18.18
CA TYR A 242 16.85 -1.03 19.03
C TYR A 242 15.66 -0.78 19.96
N GLU A 243 14.45 -1.09 19.50
CA GLU A 243 13.22 -0.75 20.22
C GLU A 243 12.06 -1.61 19.72
N VAL A 244 11.19 -2.02 20.65
CA VAL A 244 9.95 -2.73 20.36
C VAL A 244 8.80 -2.00 21.06
N VAL A 245 7.72 -1.79 20.33
CA VAL A 245 6.49 -1.18 20.84
C VAL A 245 5.35 -2.15 20.59
N GLU A 246 4.82 -2.73 21.65
CA GLU A 246 3.69 -3.65 21.57
C GLU A 246 2.36 -2.90 21.51
N TYR A 247 1.44 -3.41 20.70
CA TYR A 247 0.07 -2.95 20.58
C TYR A 247 -0.89 -4.14 20.75
N THR A 248 -2.07 -3.88 21.31
CA THR A 248 -3.19 -4.83 21.30
C THR A 248 -3.94 -4.73 19.98
N GLN A 249 -4.26 -5.86 19.34
CA GLN A 249 -5.07 -5.90 18.12
C GLN A 249 -6.53 -5.50 18.41
N GLY A 250 -7.27 -4.99 17.41
CA GLY A 250 -8.70 -4.64 17.56
C GLY A 250 -9.28 -3.57 16.62
N PHE A 251 -8.52 -3.07 15.64
CA PHE A 251 -9.01 -2.07 14.68
C PHE A 251 -9.79 -2.67 13.50
N ALA A 252 -9.61 -3.97 13.24
CA ALA A 252 -9.95 -4.60 11.97
C ALA A 252 -11.45 -4.82 11.70
N ASP A 253 -12.25 -4.83 12.75
CA ASP A 253 -13.62 -5.35 12.68
C ASP A 253 -14.64 -4.26 12.26
N ILE A 254 -14.36 -2.99 12.57
CA ILE A 254 -15.38 -1.92 12.58
C ILE A 254 -15.66 -1.31 11.19
N ILE A 255 -14.63 -1.13 10.35
CA ILE A 255 -14.76 -0.46 9.04
C ILE A 255 -15.34 -1.41 7.99
N SER A 256 -15.08 -2.68 8.21
CA SER A 256 -15.37 -3.78 7.33
C SER A 256 -16.88 -4.09 7.29
N GLU A 257 -17.57 -4.03 8.45
CA GLU A 257 -19.00 -4.37 8.59
C GLU A 257 -19.95 -3.32 8.00
N ASN A 258 -19.60 -2.04 8.12
CA ASN A 258 -20.41 -0.92 7.62
C ASN A 258 -20.43 -0.82 6.09
N ARG A 259 -19.41 -1.36 5.40
CA ARG A 259 -19.40 -1.47 3.92
C ARG A 259 -20.20 -2.68 3.43
N ARG A 260 -20.23 -3.77 4.22
CA ARG A 260 -20.80 -5.07 3.84
C ARG A 260 -22.32 -5.08 3.68
N ARG A 261 -23.06 -4.26 4.44
CA ARG A 261 -24.54 -4.25 4.41
C ARG A 261 -25.19 -3.38 3.33
N GLU A 262 -24.46 -2.47 2.67
CA GLU A 262 -25.11 -1.45 1.82
C GLU A 262 -24.89 -1.59 0.30
N ASP A 263 -24.08 -2.55 -0.15
CA ASP A 263 -23.65 -2.69 -1.55
C ASP A 263 -24.56 -3.60 -2.42
N LEU A 264 -25.67 -4.11 -1.90
CA LEU A 264 -26.60 -5.01 -2.60
C LEU A 264 -27.52 -4.30 -3.63
N ASP A 265 -27.49 -2.97 -3.73
CA ASP A 265 -28.38 -2.21 -4.61
C ASP A 265 -27.61 -1.40 -5.69
N PRO A 266 -27.79 -1.71 -6.99
CA PRO A 266 -27.21 -0.96 -8.11
C PRO A 266 -27.55 0.54 -8.15
N THR A 267 -28.59 0.99 -7.43
CA THR A 267 -28.96 2.42 -7.34
C THR A 267 -28.03 3.25 -6.45
N LYS A 268 -27.08 2.62 -5.73
CA LYS A 268 -26.23 3.26 -4.70
C LYS A 268 -24.76 3.48 -5.09
N ALA A 269 -24.40 3.51 -6.38
CA ALA A 269 -23.02 3.74 -6.84
C ALA A 269 -22.35 4.99 -6.23
N ILE A 270 -23.13 6.06 -5.98
CA ILE A 270 -22.66 7.29 -5.32
C ILE A 270 -22.27 7.03 -3.85
N HIS A 271 -23.00 6.17 -3.14
CA HIS A 271 -22.68 5.81 -1.76
C HIS A 271 -21.39 5.00 -1.68
N ALA A 272 -21.17 4.05 -2.60
CA ALA A 272 -19.92 3.27 -2.67
C ALA A 272 -18.68 4.16 -2.89
N GLU A 273 -18.74 5.13 -3.80
CA GLU A 273 -17.66 6.12 -3.99
C GLU A 273 -17.48 7.04 -2.77
N THR A 274 -18.58 7.40 -2.08
CA THR A 274 -18.54 8.20 -0.85
C THR A 274 -17.84 7.44 0.28
N PHE A 275 -18.11 6.15 0.46
CA PHE A 275 -17.45 5.32 1.47
C PHE A 275 -15.97 5.07 1.14
N LYS A 276 -15.64 4.89 -0.15
CA LYS A 276 -14.24 4.83 -0.60
C LYS A 276 -13.49 6.12 -0.24
N LEU A 277 -14.12 7.27 -0.45
CA LEU A 277 -13.57 8.55 -0.04
C LEU A 277 -13.45 8.66 1.48
N LEU A 278 -14.45 8.19 2.24
CA LEU A 278 -14.44 8.23 3.70
C LEU A 278 -13.27 7.41 4.29
N GLY A 279 -13.10 6.17 3.86
CA GLY A 279 -11.97 5.32 4.30
C GLY A 279 -10.62 5.92 3.89
N ASN A 280 -10.50 6.34 2.62
CA ASN A 280 -9.24 6.95 2.15
C ASN A 280 -8.91 8.28 2.85
N SER A 281 -9.92 9.07 3.18
CA SER A 281 -9.75 10.34 3.88
C SER A 281 -9.47 10.16 5.36
N ALA A 282 -10.02 9.11 5.99
CA ALA A 282 -9.80 8.81 7.41
C ALA A 282 -8.33 8.48 7.69
N TYR A 283 -7.73 7.55 6.96
CA TYR A 283 -6.30 7.27 7.11
C TYR A 283 -5.45 8.47 6.69
N GLY A 284 -5.81 9.17 5.60
CA GLY A 284 -5.09 10.37 5.15
C GLY A 284 -5.08 11.47 6.21
N LYS A 285 -6.19 11.59 6.97
CA LYS A 285 -6.29 12.50 8.11
C LYS A 285 -5.37 12.08 9.25
N SER A 286 -5.22 10.78 9.53
CA SER A 286 -4.31 10.29 10.57
C SER A 286 -2.83 10.62 10.30
N LEU A 287 -2.47 10.79 9.02
CA LEU A 287 -1.12 11.14 8.55
C LEU A 287 -0.88 12.64 8.37
N GLU A 288 -1.86 13.49 8.67
CA GLU A 288 -1.77 14.92 8.43
C GLU A 288 -0.59 15.55 9.19
N ASN A 289 0.29 16.25 8.46
CA ASN A 289 1.34 17.03 9.11
C ASN A 289 0.76 18.34 9.69
N LEU A 290 0.48 18.33 10.98
CA LEU A 290 -0.10 19.46 11.72
C LEU A 290 0.80 20.70 11.75
N GLU A 291 2.12 20.57 11.54
CA GLU A 291 3.06 21.70 11.43
C GLU A 291 2.83 22.53 10.17
N ASN A 292 2.20 21.95 9.14
CA ASN A 292 1.89 22.65 7.90
C ASN A 292 0.65 23.55 8.04
N ARG A 293 -0.11 23.43 9.12
CA ARG A 293 -1.22 24.35 9.40
C ARG A 293 -0.71 25.77 9.59
N ARG A 294 -1.50 26.74 9.14
CA ARG A 294 -1.17 28.16 9.18
C ARG A 294 -2.23 28.92 9.99
N ASP A 295 -1.79 29.97 10.68
CA ASP A 295 -2.65 31.06 11.12
C ASP A 295 -2.67 32.10 10.01
N ILE A 296 -3.87 32.49 9.60
CA ILE A 296 -4.07 33.49 8.55
C ILE A 296 -4.60 34.75 9.22
N ALA A 297 -3.93 35.87 8.98
CA ALA A 297 -4.39 37.19 9.39
C ALA A 297 -4.52 38.09 8.16
N TYR A 298 -5.62 38.82 8.08
CA TYR A 298 -5.85 39.84 7.07
C TYR A 298 -5.58 41.21 7.70
N SER A 299 -4.63 41.97 7.14
CA SER A 299 -4.20 43.23 7.73
C SER A 299 -3.83 44.25 6.66
N MET A 300 -3.83 45.53 7.04
CA MET A 300 -3.46 46.66 6.18
C MET A 300 -2.43 47.54 6.90
N GLY A 301 -1.54 48.19 6.15
CA GLY A 301 -0.63 49.20 6.68
C GLY A 301 0.37 48.70 7.73
N ARG A 302 0.54 49.46 8.83
CA ARG A 302 1.65 49.26 9.80
C ARG A 302 1.59 47.96 10.59
N ASP A 303 0.42 47.35 10.72
CA ASP A 303 0.26 46.10 11.49
C ASP A 303 0.80 44.88 10.74
N VAL A 304 0.89 44.94 9.41
CA VAL A 304 1.58 43.92 8.59
C VAL A 304 3.05 43.83 8.98
N GLY A 305 3.72 44.96 9.23
CA GLY A 305 5.12 44.97 9.63
C GLY A 305 5.37 44.16 10.90
N LYS A 306 4.45 44.20 11.87
CA LYS A 306 4.55 43.38 13.10
C LYS A 306 4.41 41.88 12.79
N LEU A 307 3.49 41.52 11.91
CA LEU A 307 3.22 40.14 11.53
C LEU A 307 4.37 39.53 10.71
N VAL A 308 4.92 40.29 9.76
CA VAL A 308 6.06 39.88 8.93
C VAL A 308 7.35 39.74 9.76
N ASN A 309 7.53 40.59 10.77
CA ASN A 309 8.67 40.50 11.68
C ASN A 309 8.57 39.36 12.70
N SER A 310 7.45 38.62 12.75
CA SER A 310 7.32 37.44 13.59
C SER A 310 8.25 36.33 13.14
N ARG A 311 8.87 35.61 14.09
CA ARG A 311 9.64 34.39 13.78
C ARG A 311 8.77 33.27 13.18
N LEU A 312 7.45 33.37 13.33
CA LEU A 312 6.49 32.43 12.80
C LEU A 312 6.03 32.78 11.38
N PHE A 313 6.43 33.93 10.84
CA PHE A 313 6.06 34.38 9.51
C PHE A 313 6.46 33.34 8.44
N ARG A 314 5.56 33.13 7.46
CA ARG A 314 5.79 32.25 6.32
C ARG A 314 5.68 32.99 5.00
N THR A 315 4.53 33.60 4.74
CA THR A 315 4.22 34.24 3.46
C THR A 315 3.32 35.45 3.70
N CYS A 316 3.46 36.45 2.83
CA CYS A 316 2.60 37.63 2.79
C CYS A 316 2.14 37.81 1.35
N THR A 317 0.83 37.80 1.12
CA THR A 317 0.23 37.89 -0.21
C THR A 317 -0.71 39.08 -0.28
N SER A 318 -0.51 39.96 -1.26
CA SER A 318 -1.44 41.07 -1.52
C SER A 318 -2.72 40.53 -2.13
N LEU A 319 -3.87 40.79 -1.51
CA LEU A 319 -5.16 40.32 -1.97
C LEU A 319 -5.86 41.31 -2.90
N ASP A 320 -5.72 42.61 -2.62
CA ASP A 320 -6.40 43.66 -3.38
C ASP A 320 -5.53 44.91 -3.61
N HIS A 321 -6.14 45.94 -4.19
CA HIS A 321 -5.55 47.25 -4.45
C HIS A 321 -5.59 48.20 -3.25
N ASN A 322 -6.23 47.82 -2.14
CA ASN A 322 -6.39 48.65 -0.93
C ASN A 322 -5.37 48.27 0.15
N ASP A 323 -4.21 47.72 -0.24
CA ASP A 323 -3.16 47.24 0.67
C ASP A 323 -3.63 46.16 1.67
N LEU A 324 -4.70 45.41 1.36
CA LEU A 324 -5.10 44.25 2.15
C LEU A 324 -4.15 43.10 1.89
N LEU A 325 -3.43 42.69 2.94
CA LEU A 325 -2.42 41.66 2.91
C LEU A 325 -2.87 40.45 3.73
N GLU A 326 -2.84 39.28 3.11
CA GLU A 326 -2.95 37.99 3.77
C GLU A 326 -1.57 37.61 4.30
N VAL A 327 -1.42 37.57 5.63
CA VAL A 327 -0.19 37.14 6.28
C VAL A 327 -0.40 35.75 6.86
N GLU A 328 0.34 34.78 6.32
CA GLU A 328 0.38 33.42 6.85
C GLU A 328 1.52 33.27 7.86
N SER A 329 1.19 32.75 9.04
CA SER A 329 2.14 32.39 10.08
C SER A 329 2.04 30.91 10.43
N ALA A 330 3.15 30.30 10.84
CA ALA A 330 3.12 29.01 11.51
C ALA A 330 2.39 29.12 12.85
N LYS A 331 1.72 28.04 13.25
CA LYS A 331 1.11 27.93 14.58
C LYS A 331 2.20 28.03 15.66
N SER A 332 1.98 28.86 16.67
CA SER A 332 2.90 28.98 17.82
C SER A 332 2.95 27.73 18.69
N LYS A 333 1.87 26.94 18.70
CA LYS A 333 1.74 25.64 19.35
C LYS A 333 1.07 24.66 18.40
N VAL A 334 1.67 23.49 18.23
CA VAL A 334 1.10 22.39 17.45
C VAL A 334 0.67 21.30 18.42
N ARG A 335 -0.62 20.96 18.42
CA ARG A 335 -1.17 19.87 19.25
C ARG A 335 -1.27 18.61 18.41
N TRP A 336 -0.43 17.62 18.69
CA TRP A 336 -0.49 16.30 18.06
C TRP A 336 -1.64 15.48 18.64
N ASN A 337 -2.79 15.53 17.98
CA ASN A 337 -4.03 14.87 18.42
C ASN A 337 -4.61 13.90 17.37
N LEU A 338 -3.76 13.38 16.49
CA LEU A 338 -4.13 12.44 15.44
C LEU A 338 -3.42 11.09 15.66
N PRO A 339 -4.09 9.96 15.39
CA PRO A 339 -3.52 8.63 15.62
C PRO A 339 -2.57 8.22 14.48
N LEU A 340 -1.38 8.83 14.46
CA LEU A 340 -0.35 8.64 13.41
C LEU A 340 -0.03 7.17 13.13
N GLN A 341 -0.04 6.34 14.18
CA GLN A 341 0.28 4.92 14.09
C GLN A 341 -0.69 4.16 13.17
N ILE A 342 -1.97 4.57 13.07
CA ILE A 342 -2.94 3.93 12.17
C ILE A 342 -2.47 4.06 10.73
N GLY A 343 -2.20 5.30 10.29
CA GLY A 343 -1.69 5.57 8.96
C GLY A 343 -0.35 4.89 8.68
N PHE A 344 0.50 4.74 9.70
CA PHE A 344 1.74 3.98 9.58
C PHE A 344 1.47 2.51 9.28
N PHE A 345 0.65 1.82 10.08
CA PHE A 345 0.28 0.42 9.86
C PHE A 345 -0.38 0.21 8.49
N VAL A 346 -1.29 1.11 8.09
CA VAL A 346 -1.93 1.10 6.77
C VAL A 346 -0.88 1.07 5.64
N TYR A 347 0.17 1.90 5.70
CA TYR A 347 1.24 1.82 4.70
C TYR A 347 2.09 0.56 4.80
N GLN A 348 2.33 0.01 5.99
CA GLN A 348 3.09 -1.24 6.14
C GLN A 348 2.35 -2.43 5.55
N TYR A 349 1.05 -2.56 5.82
CA TYR A 349 0.20 -3.61 5.23
C TYR A 349 0.02 -3.44 3.72
N ALA A 350 -0.08 -2.20 3.22
CA ALA A 350 -0.16 -1.96 1.79
C ALA A 350 1.10 -2.45 1.06
N LYS A 351 2.29 -2.17 1.62
CA LYS A 351 3.56 -2.71 1.09
C LYS A 351 3.60 -4.23 1.18
N LEU A 352 3.20 -4.79 2.32
CA LEU A 352 3.12 -6.23 2.53
C LEU A 352 2.28 -6.89 1.44
N ARG A 353 1.07 -6.37 1.16
CA ARG A 353 0.18 -6.94 0.15
C ARG A 353 0.77 -6.91 -1.26
N MET A 354 1.49 -5.84 -1.63
CA MET A 354 2.17 -5.75 -2.93
C MET A 354 3.36 -6.71 -3.02
N LEU A 355 4.12 -6.89 -1.93
CA LEU A 355 5.21 -7.85 -1.85
C LEU A 355 4.69 -9.28 -1.97
N GLN A 356 3.65 -9.61 -1.21
CA GLN A 356 2.93 -10.88 -1.25
C GLN A 356 2.41 -11.19 -2.65
N PHE A 357 1.81 -10.21 -3.34
CA PHE A 357 1.31 -10.42 -4.70
C PHE A 357 2.42 -10.77 -5.69
N HIS A 358 3.57 -10.11 -5.59
CA HIS A 358 4.68 -10.41 -6.47
C HIS A 358 5.36 -11.75 -6.11
N TYR A 359 5.82 -11.91 -4.87
CA TYR A 359 6.68 -13.03 -4.48
C TYR A 359 5.89 -14.29 -4.12
N ASP A 360 4.80 -14.16 -3.37
CA ASP A 360 4.04 -15.30 -2.86
C ASP A 360 3.01 -15.82 -3.88
N PHE A 361 2.71 -15.01 -4.90
CA PHE A 361 1.76 -15.35 -5.96
C PHE A 361 2.39 -15.39 -7.36
N VAL A 362 2.82 -14.25 -7.93
CA VAL A 362 3.32 -14.21 -9.31
C VAL A 362 4.57 -15.08 -9.48
N ASP A 363 5.61 -14.87 -8.67
CA ASP A 363 6.89 -15.59 -8.75
C ASP A 363 6.75 -17.08 -8.40
N LYS A 364 5.80 -17.40 -7.51
CA LYS A 364 5.41 -18.77 -7.18
C LYS A 364 4.85 -19.49 -8.41
N PHE A 365 3.87 -18.91 -9.10
CA PHE A 365 3.11 -19.60 -10.16
C PHE A 365 3.67 -19.42 -11.57
N VAL A 366 4.43 -18.37 -11.85
CA VAL A 366 4.94 -18.02 -13.18
C VAL A 366 6.47 -18.09 -13.18
N SER A 367 7.08 -18.54 -14.29
CA SER A 367 8.55 -18.47 -14.41
C SER A 367 8.98 -17.03 -14.60
N ARG A 368 10.14 -16.63 -14.04
CA ARG A 368 10.69 -15.30 -14.32
C ARG A 368 11.05 -15.09 -15.79
N ASP A 369 11.21 -16.15 -16.57
CA ASP A 369 11.41 -16.04 -18.02
C ASP A 369 10.13 -15.66 -18.77
N ASP A 370 8.97 -15.86 -18.15
CA ASP A 370 7.65 -15.64 -18.73
C ASP A 370 7.01 -14.30 -18.32
N TYR A 371 7.61 -13.57 -17.38
CA TYR A 371 7.16 -12.23 -17.03
C TYR A 371 8.30 -11.27 -16.67
N GLN A 372 8.04 -9.98 -16.83
CA GLN A 372 8.88 -8.91 -16.33
C GLN A 372 8.03 -7.75 -15.85
N LEU A 373 8.35 -7.21 -14.67
CA LEU A 373 7.65 -6.05 -14.12
C LEU A 373 7.96 -4.80 -14.94
N CYS A 374 6.95 -3.97 -15.16
CA CYS A 374 7.07 -2.67 -15.83
C CYS A 374 7.09 -1.55 -14.80
N GLU A 375 6.02 -1.44 -14.01
CA GLU A 375 5.82 -0.36 -13.06
C GLU A 375 4.89 -0.81 -11.93
N MET A 376 5.08 -0.21 -10.77
CA MET A 376 4.18 -0.27 -9.63
C MET A 376 3.84 1.16 -9.24
N ASP A 377 2.56 1.46 -9.02
CA ASP A 377 2.12 2.68 -8.35
C ASP A 377 1.15 2.34 -7.23
N THR A 378 1.66 2.37 -6.00
CA THR A 378 0.91 2.29 -4.75
C THR A 378 0.15 0.98 -4.55
N ASP A 379 -0.95 0.81 -5.25
CA ASP A 379 -1.90 -0.31 -5.26
C ASP A 379 -1.98 -1.01 -6.61
N SER A 380 -1.27 -0.52 -7.63
CA SER A 380 -1.23 -1.10 -8.97
C SER A 380 0.14 -1.71 -9.31
N LEU A 381 0.14 -2.79 -10.09
CA LEU A 381 1.32 -3.48 -10.60
C LEU A 381 1.13 -3.90 -12.05
N TYR A 382 2.02 -3.43 -12.93
CA TYR A 382 2.03 -3.72 -14.36
C TYR A 382 3.19 -4.64 -14.71
N MET A 383 2.94 -5.63 -15.55
CA MET A 383 3.94 -6.59 -16.04
C MET A 383 3.71 -6.96 -17.51
N ALA A 384 4.79 -7.24 -18.22
CA ALA A 384 4.78 -7.84 -19.55
C ALA A 384 4.85 -9.36 -19.42
N LEU A 385 4.16 -10.07 -20.30
CA LEU A 385 4.07 -11.54 -20.30
C LEU A 385 4.53 -12.14 -21.63
N SER A 386 5.07 -13.36 -21.58
CA SER A 386 5.39 -14.19 -22.75
C SER A 386 4.15 -14.89 -23.35
N GLY A 387 3.00 -14.85 -22.67
CA GLY A 387 1.70 -15.36 -23.14
C GLY A 387 0.63 -14.27 -23.25
N ASN A 388 -0.58 -14.63 -23.73
CA ASN A 388 -1.67 -13.65 -23.91
C ASN A 388 -2.42 -13.33 -22.62
N SER A 389 -2.22 -14.14 -21.58
CA SER A 389 -2.83 -13.98 -20.25
C SER A 389 -1.90 -14.54 -19.17
N LEU A 390 -2.17 -14.18 -17.91
CA LEU A 390 -1.43 -14.73 -16.77
C LEU A 390 -1.60 -16.25 -16.69
N GLU A 391 -2.79 -16.76 -16.96
CA GLU A 391 -3.12 -18.18 -16.90
C GLU A 391 -2.36 -19.02 -17.93
N GLU A 392 -2.06 -18.46 -19.10
CA GLU A 392 -1.29 -19.15 -20.15
C GLU A 392 0.18 -19.42 -19.74
N VAL A 393 0.74 -18.55 -18.89
CA VAL A 393 2.13 -18.62 -18.43
C VAL A 393 2.30 -19.26 -17.05
N VAL A 394 1.21 -19.76 -16.45
CA VAL A 394 1.30 -20.51 -15.19
C VAL A 394 2.06 -21.82 -15.43
N LYS A 395 3.02 -22.12 -14.55
CA LYS A 395 3.77 -23.38 -14.52
C LYS A 395 2.78 -24.56 -14.59
N PRO A 396 2.85 -25.44 -15.61
CA PRO A 396 1.81 -26.46 -15.84
C PRO A 396 1.53 -27.36 -14.63
N HIS A 397 2.57 -27.73 -13.87
CA HIS A 397 2.46 -28.58 -12.68
C HIS A 397 1.83 -27.87 -11.46
N LEU A 398 1.66 -26.54 -11.49
CA LEU A 398 1.03 -25.76 -10.43
C LEU A 398 -0.37 -25.25 -10.80
N LEU A 399 -0.86 -25.53 -12.02
CA LEU A 399 -2.11 -24.97 -12.53
C LEU A 399 -3.33 -25.26 -11.63
N GLN A 400 -3.42 -26.48 -11.08
CA GLN A 400 -4.48 -26.83 -10.15
C GLN A 400 -4.39 -26.01 -8.85
N LYS A 401 -3.18 -25.86 -8.30
CA LYS A 401 -2.92 -25.06 -7.10
C LYS A 401 -3.18 -23.58 -7.34
N PHE A 402 -2.84 -23.06 -8.52
CA PHE A 402 -3.14 -21.71 -8.95
C PHE A 402 -4.65 -21.44 -8.89
N TYR A 403 -5.49 -22.30 -9.47
CA TYR A 403 -6.94 -22.10 -9.44
C TYR A 403 -7.55 -22.29 -8.05
N ARG A 404 -6.95 -23.13 -7.19
CA ARG A 404 -7.36 -23.25 -5.77
C ARG A 404 -7.07 -21.98 -4.97
N GLU A 405 -5.92 -21.37 -5.18
CA GLU A 405 -5.52 -20.15 -4.47
C GLU A 405 -6.07 -18.87 -5.13
N TYR A 406 -6.58 -18.94 -6.36
CA TYR A 406 -7.08 -17.80 -7.13
C TYR A 406 -8.04 -16.87 -6.35
N PRO A 407 -9.04 -17.37 -5.59
CA PRO A 407 -9.96 -16.50 -4.83
C PRO A 407 -9.29 -15.66 -3.72
N GLN A 408 -8.09 -16.02 -3.28
CA GLN A 408 -7.34 -15.27 -2.25
C GLN A 408 -6.70 -13.99 -2.83
N TRP A 409 -6.52 -13.96 -4.15
CA TRP A 409 -5.81 -12.91 -4.87
C TRP A 409 -6.73 -12.13 -5.80
N PHE A 410 -7.72 -12.77 -6.39
CA PHE A 410 -8.61 -12.18 -7.39
C PHE A 410 -10.07 -12.50 -7.10
N PRO A 411 -11.03 -11.76 -7.69
CA PRO A 411 -12.44 -12.11 -7.57
C PRO A 411 -12.75 -13.54 -8.00
N ALA A 412 -13.39 -14.32 -7.14
CA ALA A 412 -13.62 -15.72 -7.42
C ALA A 412 -14.47 -15.90 -8.68
N ARG A 413 -14.17 -16.95 -9.45
CA ARG A 413 -14.93 -17.35 -10.66
C ARG A 413 -15.97 -18.43 -10.37
N SER A 414 -15.92 -19.00 -9.17
CA SER A 414 -16.82 -20.02 -8.64
C SER A 414 -17.14 -19.71 -7.18
N CYS A 415 -18.30 -20.17 -6.68
CA CYS A 415 -18.56 -20.23 -5.25
C CYS A 415 -17.95 -21.50 -4.64
N ASP A 416 -17.88 -21.56 -3.31
CA ASP A 416 -17.21 -22.64 -2.58
C ASP A 416 -17.76 -24.03 -2.95
N ALA A 417 -19.09 -24.14 -3.10
CA ALA A 417 -19.76 -25.39 -3.51
C ALA A 417 -19.36 -25.89 -4.91
N HIS A 418 -18.93 -24.99 -5.80
CA HIS A 418 -18.55 -25.31 -7.19
C HIS A 418 -17.05 -25.17 -7.43
N HIS A 419 -16.26 -24.94 -6.38
CA HIS A 419 -14.85 -24.59 -6.53
C HIS A 419 -14.00 -25.75 -7.07
N GLU A 420 -14.25 -26.98 -6.61
CA GLU A 420 -13.55 -28.17 -7.10
C GLU A 420 -13.86 -28.47 -8.58
N GLU A 421 -15.12 -28.30 -9.00
CA GLU A 421 -15.53 -28.46 -10.40
C GLU A 421 -14.83 -27.42 -11.29
N PHE A 422 -14.78 -26.16 -10.82
CA PHE A 422 -14.06 -25.07 -11.49
C PHE A 422 -12.57 -25.39 -11.64
N VAL A 423 -11.91 -25.81 -10.56
CA VAL A 423 -10.49 -26.16 -10.56
C VAL A 423 -10.23 -27.30 -11.55
N SER A 424 -11.07 -28.34 -11.56
CA SER A 424 -10.94 -29.47 -12.48
C SER A 424 -11.12 -29.06 -13.95
N ALA A 425 -12.16 -28.27 -14.25
CA ALA A 425 -12.43 -27.78 -15.60
C ALA A 425 -11.28 -26.90 -16.12
N CYS A 426 -10.86 -25.90 -15.33
CA CYS A 426 -9.80 -24.98 -15.74
C CYS A 426 -8.43 -25.64 -15.82
N SER A 427 -8.14 -26.63 -14.97
CA SER A 427 -6.90 -27.43 -15.07
C SER A 427 -6.84 -28.24 -16.36
N ARG A 428 -7.99 -28.65 -16.90
CA ARG A 428 -8.13 -29.32 -18.21
C ARG A 428 -8.25 -28.33 -19.37
N ARG A 429 -8.14 -27.02 -19.11
CA ARG A 429 -8.35 -25.92 -20.08
C ARG A 429 -9.74 -25.96 -20.74
N GLU A 430 -10.73 -26.50 -20.04
CA GLU A 430 -12.11 -26.49 -20.48
C GLU A 430 -12.77 -25.14 -20.15
N THR A 431 -13.76 -24.76 -20.95
CA THR A 431 -14.53 -23.55 -20.74
C THR A 431 -15.38 -23.67 -19.46
N TRP A 432 -15.14 -22.78 -18.49
CA TRP A 432 -15.97 -22.68 -17.30
C TRP A 432 -17.19 -21.80 -17.54
N ASN A 433 -18.39 -22.36 -17.35
CA ASN A 433 -19.65 -21.65 -17.45
C ASN A 433 -20.23 -21.37 -16.05
N PRO A 434 -20.06 -20.16 -15.49
CA PRO A 434 -20.44 -19.88 -14.12
C PRO A 434 -21.97 -19.92 -13.94
N ARG A 435 -22.41 -20.69 -12.95
CA ARG A 435 -23.80 -20.74 -12.46
C ARG A 435 -24.20 -19.41 -11.80
N PRO A 436 -25.49 -19.11 -11.59
CA PRO A 436 -25.94 -17.85 -10.97
C PRO A 436 -25.23 -17.53 -9.65
N CYS A 437 -25.13 -18.50 -8.72
CA CYS A 437 -24.42 -18.33 -7.45
C CYS A 437 -22.91 -18.02 -7.62
N CYS A 438 -22.26 -18.55 -8.66
CA CYS A 438 -20.86 -18.23 -8.97
C CYS A 438 -20.72 -16.79 -9.49
N LYS A 439 -21.69 -16.30 -10.27
CA LYS A 439 -21.72 -14.92 -10.77
C LYS A 439 -21.96 -13.92 -9.63
N GLU A 440 -22.82 -14.26 -8.69
CA GLU A 440 -23.06 -13.48 -7.47
C GLU A 440 -21.78 -13.37 -6.64
N ARG A 441 -21.13 -14.51 -6.34
CA ARG A 441 -19.84 -14.52 -5.64
C ARG A 441 -18.78 -13.67 -6.34
N SER A 442 -18.64 -13.79 -7.67
CA SER A 442 -17.69 -12.98 -8.43
C SER A 442 -18.00 -11.48 -8.36
N THR A 443 -19.28 -11.12 -8.39
CA THR A 443 -19.73 -9.71 -8.28
C THR A 443 -19.48 -9.16 -6.89
N PHE A 444 -19.70 -9.97 -5.85
CA PHE A 444 -19.34 -9.66 -4.48
C PHE A 444 -17.83 -9.44 -4.34
N ASP A 445 -17.01 -10.37 -4.83
CA ASP A 445 -15.56 -10.28 -4.70
C ASP A 445 -14.93 -9.13 -5.50
N LYS A 446 -15.60 -8.67 -6.56
CA LYS A 446 -15.23 -7.41 -7.23
C LYS A 446 -15.33 -6.20 -6.31
N ARG A 447 -15.91 -6.28 -5.11
CA ARG A 447 -15.91 -5.16 -4.15
C ARG A 447 -15.15 -5.48 -2.87
N THR A 448 -14.73 -6.74 -2.67
CA THR A 448 -13.89 -7.17 -1.55
C THR A 448 -12.56 -6.41 -1.52
N PRO A 449 -12.24 -5.69 -0.44
CA PRO A 449 -10.97 -5.01 -0.29
C PRO A 449 -9.78 -5.99 -0.36
N GLY A 450 -8.66 -5.56 -0.94
CA GLY A 450 -7.39 -6.32 -0.97
C GLY A 450 -7.28 -7.36 -2.09
N LEU A 451 -8.38 -7.72 -2.76
CA LEU A 451 -8.31 -8.51 -3.99
C LEU A 451 -7.84 -7.65 -5.16
N PHE A 452 -6.97 -8.22 -5.98
CA PHE A 452 -6.48 -7.64 -7.20
C PHE A 452 -7.52 -7.79 -8.31
N LYS A 453 -7.56 -6.81 -9.21
CA LYS A 453 -8.40 -6.83 -10.40
C LYS A 453 -7.55 -6.49 -11.60
N ILE A 454 -7.92 -7.04 -12.75
CA ILE A 454 -7.35 -6.62 -14.02
C ILE A 454 -7.80 -5.18 -14.28
N GLU A 455 -6.85 -4.26 -14.24
CA GLU A 455 -7.03 -2.85 -14.51
C GLU A 455 -6.78 -2.53 -15.99
N PHE A 456 -5.88 -3.29 -16.62
CA PHE A 456 -5.47 -3.09 -18.00
C PHE A 456 -5.00 -4.40 -18.64
N VAL A 457 -5.36 -4.61 -19.91
CA VAL A 457 -4.76 -5.61 -20.80
C VAL A 457 -4.50 -4.92 -22.14
N GLY A 458 -3.31 -5.09 -22.69
CA GLY A 458 -2.95 -4.50 -23.97
C GLY A 458 -1.67 -5.05 -24.57
N ASP A 459 -1.17 -4.33 -25.55
CA ASP A 459 -0.01 -4.71 -26.36
C ASP A 459 1.31 -4.19 -25.78
N GLY A 460 1.30 -3.17 -24.91
CA GLY A 460 2.54 -2.67 -24.35
C GLY A 460 2.40 -1.42 -23.50
N MET A 461 3.54 -0.94 -23.00
CA MET A 461 3.62 0.21 -22.12
C MET A 461 4.95 0.95 -22.26
N VAL A 462 4.90 2.27 -22.14
CA VAL A 462 6.06 3.17 -22.04
C VAL A 462 5.99 3.91 -20.72
N VAL A 463 7.05 3.84 -19.91
CA VAL A 463 7.10 4.37 -18.54
C VAL A 463 8.32 5.29 -18.39
N LEU A 464 8.08 6.56 -18.07
CA LEU A 464 9.16 7.56 -18.08
C LEU A 464 9.69 7.85 -16.67
N CYS A 465 8.79 8.15 -15.76
CA CYS A 465 9.05 8.43 -14.36
C CYS A 465 7.82 8.01 -13.53
N SER A 466 7.92 8.01 -12.20
CA SER A 466 6.82 7.63 -11.31
C SER A 466 5.52 8.35 -11.67
N LYS A 467 4.44 7.59 -11.86
CA LYS A 467 3.10 8.08 -12.25
C LYS A 467 3.04 8.79 -13.61
N THR A 468 3.97 8.50 -14.52
CA THR A 468 3.97 9.02 -15.89
C THR A 468 4.25 7.90 -16.88
N TYR A 469 3.18 7.40 -17.51
CA TYR A 469 3.22 6.25 -18.41
C TYR A 469 2.12 6.28 -19.47
N PHE A 470 2.33 5.51 -20.53
CA PHE A 470 1.37 5.26 -21.60
C PHE A 470 1.29 3.75 -21.84
N ALA A 471 0.19 3.12 -21.44
CA ALA A 471 -0.13 1.74 -21.79
C ALA A 471 -1.07 1.72 -23.00
N PHE A 472 -0.84 0.82 -23.95
CA PHE A 472 -1.53 0.79 -25.24
C PHE A 472 -1.98 -0.62 -25.63
N GLY A 473 -3.05 -0.70 -26.42
CA GLY A 473 -3.71 -1.92 -26.86
C GLY A 473 -5.04 -1.58 -27.53
N GLU A 474 -6.07 -2.42 -27.38
CA GLU A 474 -7.43 -2.08 -27.82
C GLU A 474 -7.95 -0.78 -27.19
N LYS A 475 -7.60 -0.55 -25.92
CA LYS A 475 -7.85 0.69 -25.20
C LYS A 475 -6.53 1.21 -24.66
N ASN A 476 -6.31 2.52 -24.79
CA ASN A 476 -5.13 3.18 -24.23
C ASN A 476 -5.40 3.62 -22.79
N LYS A 477 -4.38 3.53 -21.94
CA LYS A 477 -4.39 4.07 -20.59
C LYS A 477 -3.19 4.99 -20.40
N ILE A 478 -3.47 6.20 -19.96
CA ILE A 478 -2.48 7.28 -19.89
C ILE A 478 -2.41 7.80 -18.46
N SER A 479 -1.20 7.96 -17.94
CA SER A 479 -0.92 8.69 -16.72
C SER A 479 0.15 9.74 -16.99
N CYS A 480 -0.10 11.00 -16.62
CA CYS A 480 0.83 12.10 -16.83
C CYS A 480 0.74 13.04 -15.64
N LYS A 481 1.64 12.84 -14.66
CA LYS A 481 1.60 13.60 -13.42
C LYS A 481 1.87 15.09 -13.67
N GLY A 482 0.92 15.93 -13.24
CA GLY A 482 1.09 17.38 -13.30
C GLY A 482 0.76 18.00 -14.66
N SER A 483 0.11 17.26 -15.57
CA SER A 483 -0.43 17.80 -16.83
C SER A 483 -1.90 17.45 -17.04
N ASN A 484 -2.66 18.40 -17.58
CA ASN A 484 -4.06 18.17 -17.92
C ASN A 484 -4.17 17.37 -19.22
N LYS A 485 -4.79 16.18 -19.16
CA LYS A 485 -4.93 15.26 -20.30
C LYS A 485 -5.82 15.82 -21.41
N ASN A 486 -6.82 16.66 -21.08
CA ASN A 486 -7.78 17.17 -22.05
C ASN A 486 -7.23 18.36 -22.86
N LEU A 487 -6.17 19.01 -22.35
CA LEU A 487 -5.55 20.17 -22.98
C LEU A 487 -4.31 19.81 -23.79
N ASN A 488 -3.83 18.58 -23.65
CA ASN A 488 -2.62 18.12 -24.30
C ASN A 488 -2.97 16.94 -25.17
N ASP A 489 -2.50 16.98 -26.41
CA ASP A 489 -2.46 15.79 -27.22
C ASP A 489 -1.37 14.87 -26.64
N ILE A 490 -1.78 13.80 -25.97
CA ILE A 490 -0.89 12.86 -25.30
C ILE A 490 -0.93 11.54 -26.06
N GLU A 491 0.06 11.33 -26.91
CA GLU A 491 0.18 10.14 -27.76
C GLU A 491 1.38 9.27 -27.37
N LYS A 492 1.30 7.97 -27.68
CA LYS A 492 2.38 6.97 -27.48
C LYS A 492 3.73 7.46 -27.98
N HIS A 493 3.78 8.02 -29.20
CA HIS A 493 5.01 8.45 -29.84
C HIS A 493 5.74 9.53 -29.02
N LYS A 494 5.02 10.38 -28.27
CA LYS A 494 5.62 11.42 -27.41
C LYS A 494 6.38 10.79 -26.23
N TYR A 495 5.89 9.69 -25.67
CA TYR A 495 6.60 8.95 -24.61
C TYR A 495 7.82 8.22 -25.19
N LEU A 496 7.66 7.54 -26.33
CA LEU A 496 8.77 6.89 -27.01
C LEU A 496 9.86 7.88 -27.41
N ASN A 497 9.50 9.07 -27.87
CA ASN A 497 10.45 10.13 -28.22
C ASN A 497 11.24 10.61 -27.00
N VAL A 498 10.66 10.63 -25.80
CA VAL A 498 11.37 10.97 -24.57
C VAL A 498 12.44 9.91 -24.28
N LEU A 499 12.12 8.62 -24.43
CA LEU A 499 13.10 7.55 -24.26
C LEU A 499 14.19 7.59 -25.34
N LYS A 500 13.80 7.76 -26.61
CA LYS A 500 14.69 7.70 -27.77
C LYS A 500 15.63 8.91 -27.87
N TYR A 501 15.09 10.12 -27.70
CA TYR A 501 15.85 11.35 -27.91
C TYR A 501 16.32 12.00 -26.60
N LYS A 502 15.95 11.44 -25.43
CA LYS A 502 16.27 11.98 -24.11
C LYS A 502 15.77 13.43 -23.91
N ARG A 503 14.80 13.88 -24.70
CA ARG A 503 14.26 15.25 -24.63
C ARG A 503 12.99 15.29 -23.77
N LYS A 504 12.83 16.34 -22.99
CA LYS A 504 11.61 16.56 -22.19
C LYS A 504 10.41 16.81 -23.12
N GLY A 505 9.30 16.15 -22.86
CA GLY A 505 8.02 16.50 -23.44
C GLY A 505 7.46 17.74 -22.74
N ARG A 506 6.86 18.65 -23.51
CA ARG A 506 6.18 19.84 -22.98
C ARG A 506 4.67 19.61 -22.96
N GLY A 507 4.00 20.21 -22.00
CA GLY A 507 2.55 20.18 -21.89
C GLY A 507 2.01 21.52 -21.38
N LEU A 508 0.86 21.91 -21.89
CA LEU A 508 0.13 23.11 -21.50
C LEU A 508 -0.79 22.78 -20.33
N ASN A 509 -0.66 23.52 -19.24
CA ASN A 509 -1.67 23.56 -18.19
C ASN A 509 -2.41 24.88 -18.24
N LYS A 510 -3.74 24.82 -18.22
CA LYS A 510 -4.58 25.98 -17.94
C LYS A 510 -5.16 25.86 -16.54
N GLY A 511 -5.18 26.96 -15.83
CA GLY A 511 -5.79 27.05 -14.51
C GLY A 511 -6.34 28.44 -14.28
N PHE A 512 -7.06 28.59 -13.17
CA PHE A 512 -7.55 29.88 -12.72
C PHE A 512 -6.60 30.44 -11.67
N ARG A 513 -6.29 31.72 -11.78
CA ARG A 513 -5.65 32.49 -10.73
C ARG A 513 -6.51 33.71 -10.43
N SER A 514 -6.73 33.99 -9.15
CA SER A 514 -7.29 35.28 -8.76
C SER A 514 -6.17 36.32 -8.82
N CYS A 515 -6.44 37.46 -9.44
CA CYS A 515 -5.57 38.64 -9.39
C CYS A 515 -6.48 39.86 -9.29
N GLY A 516 -6.38 40.68 -8.24
CA GLY A 516 -7.20 41.90 -8.11
C GLY A 516 -8.72 41.68 -8.25
N ASN A 517 -9.33 40.82 -7.42
CA ASN A 517 -10.77 40.50 -7.43
C ASN A 517 -11.37 40.01 -8.77
N ALA A 518 -10.52 39.70 -9.75
CA ALA A 518 -10.91 39.09 -11.02
C ALA A 518 -10.24 37.72 -11.17
N VAL A 519 -10.99 36.77 -11.70
CA VAL A 519 -10.47 35.43 -12.01
C VAL A 519 -9.89 35.44 -13.41
N PHE A 520 -8.58 35.22 -13.51
CA PHE A 520 -7.88 35.12 -14.78
C PHE A 520 -7.58 33.65 -15.09
N THR A 521 -7.79 33.28 -16.35
CA THR A 521 -7.22 32.03 -16.89
C THR A 521 -5.76 32.28 -17.18
N TYR A 522 -4.87 31.46 -16.61
CA TYR A 522 -3.46 31.44 -17.00
C TYR A 522 -3.17 30.18 -17.80
N GLU A 523 -2.20 30.28 -18.71
CA GLU A 523 -1.62 29.15 -19.41
C GLU A 523 -0.15 29.04 -19.00
N GLN A 524 0.26 27.86 -18.58
CA GLN A 524 1.64 27.58 -18.20
C GLN A 524 2.14 26.38 -19.00
N GLU A 525 3.22 26.58 -19.76
CA GLU A 525 3.97 25.50 -20.37
C GLU A 525 4.81 24.82 -19.26
N ARG A 526 4.59 23.52 -19.04
CA ARG A 526 5.34 22.70 -18.10
C ARG A 526 6.08 21.60 -18.83
N ALA A 527 7.25 21.22 -18.31
CA ALA A 527 7.86 19.94 -18.68
C ALA A 527 6.98 18.82 -18.10
N SER A 528 6.15 18.23 -18.97
CA SER A 528 5.13 17.23 -18.61
C SER A 528 5.70 15.81 -18.62
N LEU A 529 6.70 15.55 -19.46
CA LEU A 529 7.35 14.26 -19.62
C LEU A 529 8.85 14.40 -19.36
N SER A 530 9.36 13.71 -18.33
CA SER A 530 10.76 13.76 -17.92
C SER A 530 11.45 12.43 -18.23
N PHE A 531 12.63 12.49 -18.87
CA PHE A 531 13.50 11.32 -19.03
C PHE A 531 14.19 10.91 -17.71
N LEU A 532 14.43 11.86 -16.80
CA LEU A 532 15.12 11.61 -15.54
C LEU A 532 14.26 10.74 -14.60
N TYR A 533 14.82 9.61 -14.16
CA TYR A 533 14.25 8.70 -13.17
C TYR A 533 15.35 8.29 -12.17
N ILE A 534 15.14 8.56 -10.87
CA ILE A 534 16.20 8.47 -9.85
C ILE A 534 15.92 7.45 -8.74
N LYS A 535 14.85 6.65 -8.86
CA LYS A 535 14.54 5.66 -7.81
C LYS A 535 15.27 4.33 -7.97
N ARG A 536 15.85 4.12 -9.16
CA ARG A 536 16.62 2.96 -9.62
C ARG A 536 17.65 3.45 -10.64
N ARG A 537 18.71 2.68 -10.86
CA ARG A 537 19.73 2.95 -11.88
C ARG A 537 19.14 2.57 -13.23
N VAL A 538 19.12 3.49 -14.19
CA VAL A 538 18.71 3.17 -15.57
C VAL A 538 19.94 2.73 -16.34
N CYS A 539 19.85 1.59 -17.00
CA CYS A 539 20.93 1.00 -17.78
C CYS A 539 21.19 1.78 -19.07
N GLU A 540 22.28 1.45 -19.76
CA GLU A 540 22.72 2.15 -20.98
C GLU A 540 21.73 2.06 -22.15
N ASP A 541 20.92 0.99 -22.18
CA ASP A 541 19.81 0.81 -23.13
C ASP A 541 18.68 1.85 -22.93
N GLY A 542 18.71 2.62 -21.84
CA GLY A 542 17.74 3.65 -21.50
C GLY A 542 16.39 3.11 -21.05
N VAL A 543 16.22 1.78 -20.97
CA VAL A 543 14.94 1.10 -20.67
C VAL A 543 15.00 0.13 -19.49
N SER A 544 16.07 -0.64 -19.37
CA SER A 544 16.28 -1.55 -18.23
C SER A 544 16.64 -0.78 -16.98
N THR A 545 16.27 -1.32 -15.81
CA THR A 545 16.61 -0.68 -14.53
C THR A 545 17.10 -1.67 -13.48
N GLU A 546 18.08 -1.23 -12.69
CA GLU A 546 18.67 -1.97 -11.59
C GLU A 546 18.40 -1.27 -10.25
N PRO A 547 18.36 -2.01 -9.12
CA PRO A 547 18.34 -1.39 -7.80
C PRO A 547 19.47 -0.37 -7.61
N LEU A 548 19.22 0.65 -6.78
CA LEU A 548 20.33 1.48 -6.29
C LEU A 548 21.17 0.67 -5.30
N LEU A 549 22.48 0.92 -5.26
CA LEU A 549 23.42 0.19 -4.40
C LEU A 549 23.58 0.84 -3.00
N VAL A 550 22.52 1.48 -2.49
CA VAL A 550 22.51 2.36 -1.29
C VAL A 550 21.46 2.00 -0.22
#